data_AF-A0A0X7BD50-F1
#
_entry.id   AF-A0A0X7BD50-F1
#
_cell.length_a   1.000
_cell.length_b   1.000
_cell.length_c   1.000
_cell.angle_alpha   90.00
_cell.angle_beta   90.00
_cell.angle_gamma   90.00
#
_symmetry.space_group_name_H-M   'P 1'
#
loop_
_entity.id
_entity.type
_entity.pdbx_description
1 polymer ?
#
loop_
_entity_poly.entity_id
_entity_poly.type
_entity_poly.pdbx_seq_one_letter_code
_entity_poly.pdbx_strand_id
1 'polypeptide(L)'
;MKFEDIKAFTASTKTSKSTIYRFYNKNEDLFAETKKPSGKRLFPVIHTRYFDSEIMFDENKLLRQENQSMRNLIDSLADKDSFPRTFWQMDWSFFFTVAYKLDRNTNSCFKQMHGLYDYLSEKYKDSTELRLFFTTEPFTNRKGYHNHFVIHIEDKKLHEQIVTEIQEYFNYDRVDVSIYDRYKAGLFYMAKEGLSGENWDFIKNTAKTMDNDDNS
;
A
#
# COMPACT_ATOMS: atom_id res chain seq x y z
N MET A 1 -13.35 27.32 -3.30
CA MET A 1 -14.45 26.33 -3.26
C MET A 1 -15.71 26.96 -3.83
N LYS A 2 -16.34 26.36 -4.84
CA LYS A 2 -17.55 26.87 -5.51
C LYS A 2 -18.80 26.35 -4.80
N PHE A 3 -19.85 27.17 -4.73
CA PHE A 3 -21.11 26.83 -4.07
C PHE A 3 -22.31 27.07 -4.99
N GLU A 4 -23.34 26.24 -4.82
CA GLU A 4 -24.62 26.31 -5.53
C GLU A 4 -25.78 26.50 -4.55
N ASP A 5 -26.83 27.21 -4.95
CA ASP A 5 -28.08 27.21 -4.20
C ASP A 5 -28.84 25.89 -4.41
N ILE A 6 -29.90 25.66 -3.63
CA ILE A 6 -30.67 24.41 -3.74
C ILE A 6 -31.25 24.17 -5.14
N LYS A 7 -31.59 25.21 -5.92
CA LYS A 7 -32.16 25.04 -7.26
C LYS A 7 -31.08 24.58 -8.24
N ALA A 8 -29.94 25.27 -8.26
CA ALA A 8 -28.80 24.89 -9.06
C ALA A 8 -28.30 23.48 -8.68
N PHE A 9 -28.22 23.19 -7.39
CA PHE A 9 -27.75 21.91 -6.87
C PHE A 9 -28.69 20.74 -7.22
N THR A 10 -30.01 20.96 -7.21
CA THR A 10 -30.97 19.94 -7.69
C THR A 10 -30.83 19.68 -9.20
N ALA A 11 -30.46 20.69 -9.98
CA ALA A 11 -30.25 20.53 -11.42
C ALA A 11 -28.94 19.80 -11.73
N SER A 12 -27.86 20.11 -11.01
CA SER A 12 -26.55 19.47 -11.19
C SER A 12 -26.55 18.01 -10.74
N THR A 13 -27.19 17.71 -9.61
CA THR A 13 -27.31 16.34 -9.06
C THR A 13 -28.44 15.51 -9.66
N LYS A 14 -29.33 16.14 -10.46
CA LYS A 14 -30.59 15.54 -10.93
C LYS A 14 -31.42 14.89 -9.79
N THR A 15 -31.28 15.41 -8.58
CA THR A 15 -31.85 14.82 -7.35
C THR A 15 -32.82 15.80 -6.68
N SER A 16 -33.87 15.26 -6.07
CA SER A 16 -34.89 16.09 -5.42
C SER A 16 -34.35 16.83 -4.19
N LYS A 17 -34.91 18.01 -3.90
CA LYS A 17 -34.59 18.80 -2.70
C LYS A 17 -34.73 17.98 -1.41
N SER A 18 -35.78 17.17 -1.29
CA SER A 18 -36.02 16.38 -0.07
C SER A 18 -34.97 15.29 0.12
N THR A 19 -34.51 14.66 -0.96
CA THR A 19 -33.41 13.69 -0.92
C THR A 19 -32.10 14.35 -0.50
N ILE A 20 -31.78 15.53 -1.04
CA ILE A 20 -30.58 16.30 -0.68
C ILE A 20 -30.57 16.63 0.82
N TYR A 21 -31.65 17.22 1.35
CA TYR A 21 -31.70 17.53 2.79
C TYR A 21 -31.68 16.28 3.67
N ARG A 22 -32.29 15.17 3.24
CA ARG A 22 -32.23 13.91 3.97
C ARG A 22 -30.81 13.34 4.02
N PHE A 23 -30.05 13.45 2.94
CA PHE A 23 -28.64 13.08 2.90
C PHE A 23 -27.85 13.88 3.93
N TYR A 24 -27.95 15.21 3.91
CA TYR A 24 -27.20 16.04 4.85
C TYR A 24 -27.64 15.89 6.31
N ASN A 25 -28.91 15.64 6.58
CA ASN A 25 -29.37 15.35 7.95
C ASN A 25 -28.78 14.05 8.51
N LYS A 26 -28.32 13.14 7.65
CA LYS A 26 -27.65 11.89 8.07
C LYS A 26 -26.12 12.02 8.14
N ASN A 27 -25.56 13.08 7.57
CA ASN A 27 -24.11 13.31 7.45
C ASN A 27 -23.81 14.74 7.93
N GLU A 28 -23.77 14.90 9.25
CA GLU A 28 -23.66 16.22 9.91
C GLU A 28 -22.34 16.94 9.59
N ASP A 29 -21.27 16.17 9.40
CA ASP A 29 -19.95 16.60 8.94
C ASP A 29 -20.03 17.29 7.58
N LEU A 30 -20.63 16.64 6.58
CA LEU A 30 -20.84 17.21 5.26
C LEU A 30 -21.81 18.39 5.30
N PHE A 31 -22.75 18.39 6.24
CA PHE A 31 -23.68 19.50 6.40
C PHE A 31 -23.01 20.75 6.96
N ALA A 32 -22.01 20.58 7.83
CA ALA A 32 -21.19 21.68 8.36
C ALA A 32 -20.38 22.41 7.28
N GLU A 33 -20.05 21.74 6.18
CA GLU A 33 -19.36 22.35 5.02
C GLU A 33 -20.27 23.27 4.18
N THR A 34 -21.60 23.19 4.37
CA THR A 34 -22.56 24.06 3.67
C THR A 34 -22.63 25.45 4.32
N LYS A 35 -22.93 26.49 3.53
CA LYS A 35 -22.98 27.89 4.02
C LYS A 35 -24.42 28.40 4.09
N LYS A 36 -24.72 29.29 5.05
CA LYS A 36 -26.03 29.97 5.16
C LYS A 36 -25.90 31.49 5.36
N PRO A 37 -25.31 32.23 4.40
CA PRO A 37 -24.98 33.65 4.59
C PRO A 37 -26.19 34.59 4.62
N SER A 38 -27.31 34.24 3.98
CA SER A 38 -28.50 35.12 3.86
C SER A 38 -29.82 34.36 4.02
N GLY A 39 -29.85 33.40 4.95
CA GLY A 39 -31.02 32.55 5.19
C GLY A 39 -31.20 31.41 4.19
N LYS A 40 -30.69 31.56 2.95
CA LYS A 40 -30.58 30.50 1.95
C LYS A 40 -29.32 29.68 2.17
N ARG A 41 -29.46 28.35 2.12
CA ARG A 41 -28.32 27.43 2.23
C ARG A 41 -27.67 27.23 0.86
N LEU A 42 -26.35 27.23 0.86
CA LEU A 42 -25.48 27.03 -0.28
C LEU A 42 -24.68 25.74 -0.08
N PHE A 43 -24.65 24.90 -1.10
CA PHE A 43 -24.04 23.58 -1.09
C PHE A 43 -22.73 23.62 -1.88
N PRO A 44 -21.64 23.01 -1.38
CA PRO A 44 -20.42 22.87 -2.15
C PRO A 44 -20.66 22.10 -3.44
N VAL A 45 -20.17 22.61 -4.58
CA VAL A 45 -20.31 21.91 -5.88
C VAL A 45 -19.66 20.53 -5.85
N ILE A 46 -18.58 20.35 -5.08
CA ILE A 46 -17.91 19.05 -4.93
C ILE A 46 -18.80 17.98 -4.32
N HIS A 47 -19.88 18.34 -3.62
CA HIS A 47 -20.82 17.38 -3.04
C HIS A 47 -21.76 16.75 -4.08
N THR A 48 -21.75 17.21 -5.34
CA THR A 48 -22.56 16.59 -6.40
C THR A 48 -22.20 15.12 -6.59
N ARG A 49 -20.93 14.74 -6.35
CA ARG A 49 -20.44 13.35 -6.43
C ARG A 49 -21.22 12.37 -5.55
N TYR A 50 -21.75 12.82 -4.42
CA TYR A 50 -22.53 11.97 -3.50
C TYR A 50 -23.94 11.65 -4.00
N PHE A 51 -24.31 12.19 -5.16
CA PHE A 51 -25.59 11.97 -5.81
C PHE A 51 -25.42 11.38 -7.21
N ASP A 52 -24.18 11.11 -7.62
CA ASP A 52 -23.86 10.41 -8.85
C ASP A 52 -23.81 8.90 -8.56
N SER A 53 -24.83 8.17 -9.03
CA SER A 53 -24.97 6.74 -8.74
C SER A 53 -23.86 5.87 -9.32
N GLU A 54 -23.23 6.30 -10.42
CA GLU A 54 -22.13 5.54 -11.05
C GLU A 54 -20.85 5.70 -10.23
N ILE A 55 -20.50 6.94 -9.88
CA ILE A 55 -19.36 7.24 -9.00
C ILE A 55 -19.56 6.58 -7.63
N MET A 56 -20.74 6.67 -7.04
CA MET A 56 -21.04 6.03 -5.75
C MET A 56 -20.94 4.49 -5.82
N PHE A 57 -21.35 3.88 -6.93
CA PHE A 57 -21.25 2.44 -7.10
C PHE A 57 -19.79 1.98 -7.15
N ASP A 58 -18.96 2.68 -7.93
CA ASP A 58 -17.54 2.39 -8.05
C ASP A 58 -16.78 2.65 -6.74
N GLU A 59 -17.03 3.78 -6.07
CA GLU A 59 -16.46 4.10 -4.76
C GLU A 59 -16.86 3.04 -3.71
N ASN A 60 -18.13 2.62 -3.67
CA ASN A 60 -18.60 1.59 -2.74
C ASN A 60 -17.99 0.22 -3.05
N LYS A 61 -17.78 -0.11 -4.33
CA LYS A 61 -17.09 -1.35 -4.74
C LYS A 61 -15.65 -1.37 -4.23
N LEU A 62 -14.92 -0.27 -4.37
CA LEU A 62 -13.56 -0.12 -3.84
C LEU A 62 -13.54 -0.24 -2.31
N LEU A 63 -14.41 0.51 -1.63
CA LEU A 63 -14.52 0.47 -0.16
C LEU A 63 -14.85 -0.94 0.37
N ARG A 64 -15.67 -1.71 -0.36
CA ARG A 64 -15.97 -3.11 0.02
C ARG A 64 -14.75 -4.01 -0.11
N GLN A 65 -13.95 -3.83 -1.16
CA GLN A 65 -12.70 -4.57 -1.34
C GLN A 65 -11.70 -4.24 -0.23
N GLU A 66 -11.51 -2.96 0.08
CA GLU A 66 -10.65 -2.53 1.18
C GLU A 66 -11.12 -3.07 2.53
N ASN A 67 -12.43 -3.01 2.82
CA ASN A 67 -13.01 -3.58 4.03
C ASN A 67 -12.80 -5.09 4.14
N GLN A 68 -12.88 -5.83 3.04
CA GLN A 68 -12.61 -7.26 3.04
C GLN A 68 -11.13 -7.54 3.34
N SER A 69 -10.21 -6.79 2.71
CA SER A 69 -8.78 -6.90 2.97
C SER A 69 -8.44 -6.59 4.43
N MET A 70 -9.06 -5.57 5.02
CA MET A 70 -8.90 -5.23 6.44
C MET A 70 -9.43 -6.32 7.39
N ARG A 71 -10.54 -6.98 7.04
CA ARG A 71 -11.04 -8.13 7.82
C ARG A 71 -10.07 -9.30 7.79
N ASN A 72 -9.58 -9.68 6.60
CA ASN A 72 -8.59 -10.74 6.46
C ASN A 72 -7.30 -10.44 7.26
N LEU A 73 -6.89 -9.17 7.27
CA LEU A 73 -5.78 -8.68 8.07
C LEU A 73 -6.04 -8.91 9.58
N ILE A 74 -7.20 -8.48 10.09
CA ILE A 74 -7.56 -8.64 11.51
C ILE A 74 -7.58 -10.12 11.89
N ASP A 75 -8.20 -10.96 11.07
CA ASP A 75 -8.28 -12.41 11.31
C ASP A 75 -6.88 -13.04 11.34
N SER A 76 -5.97 -12.60 10.47
CA SER A 76 -4.58 -13.08 10.42
C SER A 76 -3.72 -12.60 11.60
N LEU A 77 -4.04 -11.43 12.17
CA LEU A 77 -3.36 -10.84 13.32
C LEU A 77 -3.92 -11.29 14.67
N ALA A 78 -5.09 -11.94 14.68
CA ALA A 78 -5.73 -12.44 15.89
C ALA A 78 -4.86 -13.50 16.58
N ASP A 79 -4.16 -14.31 15.80
CA ASP A 79 -3.12 -15.20 16.31
C ASP A 79 -1.87 -14.40 16.70
N LYS A 80 -1.50 -14.50 17.98
CA LYS A 80 -0.41 -13.70 18.56
C LYS A 80 0.97 -14.20 18.18
N ASP A 81 1.07 -15.47 17.82
CA ASP A 81 2.33 -16.15 17.58
C ASP A 81 2.56 -16.39 16.07
N SER A 82 1.72 -15.78 15.22
CA SER A 82 1.79 -15.92 13.77
C SER A 82 2.92 -15.08 13.16
N PHE A 83 3.65 -15.66 12.20
CA PHE A 83 4.64 -14.93 11.39
C PHE A 83 4.08 -13.66 10.74
N PRO A 84 2.84 -13.66 10.18
CA PRO A 84 2.22 -12.44 9.66
C PRO A 84 2.17 -11.31 10.70
N ARG A 85 1.88 -11.63 11.97
CA ARG A 85 1.88 -10.63 13.04
C ARG A 85 3.27 -10.10 13.36
N THR A 86 4.27 -10.98 13.41
CA THR A 86 5.66 -10.58 13.61
C THR A 86 6.11 -9.60 12.52
N PHE A 87 5.88 -9.94 11.25
CA PHE A 87 6.22 -9.04 10.14
C PHE A 87 5.38 -7.76 10.11
N TRP A 88 4.12 -7.78 10.55
CA TRP A 88 3.29 -6.58 10.70
C TRP A 88 3.82 -5.57 11.72
N GLN A 89 4.50 -6.07 12.75
CA GLN A 89 5.07 -5.25 13.81
C GLN A 89 6.44 -4.67 13.43
N MET A 90 7.09 -5.23 12.40
CA MET A 90 8.33 -4.67 11.87
C MET A 90 8.06 -3.38 11.10
N ASP A 91 8.98 -2.44 11.23
CA ASP A 91 9.01 -1.27 10.37
C ASP A 91 9.55 -1.65 9.00
N TRP A 92 8.82 -1.23 7.96
CA TRP A 92 9.15 -1.39 6.56
C TRP A 92 9.08 -0.03 5.88
N SER A 93 9.93 0.20 4.88
CA SER A 93 10.03 1.48 4.19
C SER A 93 9.24 1.48 2.88
N PHE A 94 9.43 0.45 2.05
CA PHE A 94 8.86 0.39 0.71
C PHE A 94 8.28 -0.97 0.39
N PHE A 95 7.29 -0.99 -0.50
CA PHE A 95 6.75 -2.17 -1.14
C PHE A 95 7.08 -2.12 -2.63
N PHE A 96 7.52 -3.26 -3.15
CA PHE A 96 7.91 -3.43 -4.54
C PHE A 96 7.17 -4.59 -5.18
N THR A 97 6.89 -4.45 -6.47
CA THR A 97 6.47 -5.54 -7.35
C THR A 97 7.41 -5.59 -8.55
N VAL A 98 8.03 -6.75 -8.77
CA VAL A 98 8.92 -7.01 -9.90
C VAL A 98 8.24 -7.98 -10.84
N ALA A 99 7.74 -7.45 -11.95
CA ALA A 99 7.17 -8.23 -13.03
C ALA A 99 8.22 -8.48 -14.11
N TYR A 100 8.82 -9.68 -14.08
CA TYR A 100 9.90 -10.05 -14.99
C TYR A 100 9.45 -10.11 -16.44
N LYS A 101 10.20 -9.50 -17.36
CA LYS A 101 9.89 -9.52 -18.79
C LYS A 101 9.95 -10.92 -19.38
N LEU A 102 10.93 -11.72 -18.95
CA LEU A 102 11.09 -13.11 -19.34
C LEU A 102 10.27 -14.02 -18.42
N ASP A 103 9.74 -15.12 -18.98
CA ASP A 103 9.06 -16.14 -18.20
C ASP A 103 10.08 -16.85 -17.30
N ARG A 104 10.01 -16.59 -16.00
CA ARG A 104 10.86 -17.22 -14.97
C ARG A 104 10.08 -18.29 -14.22
N ASN A 105 10.78 -19.30 -13.74
CA ASN A 105 10.26 -20.25 -12.74
C ASN A 105 10.53 -19.74 -11.32
N THR A 106 9.91 -20.37 -10.32
CA THR A 106 10.03 -20.01 -8.91
C THR A 106 11.49 -19.88 -8.46
N ASN A 107 12.34 -20.88 -8.73
CA ASN A 107 13.75 -20.86 -8.31
C ASN A 107 14.55 -19.71 -8.93
N SER A 108 14.25 -19.35 -10.19
CA SER A 108 14.89 -18.21 -10.85
C SER A 108 14.50 -16.90 -10.18
N CYS A 109 13.21 -16.70 -9.90
CA CYS A 109 12.70 -15.53 -9.15
C CYS A 109 13.31 -15.45 -7.75
N PHE A 110 13.35 -16.58 -7.03
CA PHE A 110 13.95 -16.66 -5.71
C PHE A 110 15.43 -16.23 -5.74
N LYS A 111 16.22 -16.74 -6.69
CA LYS A 111 17.62 -16.32 -6.88
C LYS A 111 17.77 -14.84 -7.22
N GLN A 112 16.83 -14.24 -7.97
CA GLN A 112 16.87 -12.80 -8.24
C GLN A 112 16.73 -11.98 -6.96
N MET A 113 15.85 -12.40 -6.04
CA MET A 113 15.65 -11.71 -4.77
C MET A 113 16.85 -11.82 -3.82
N HIS A 114 17.48 -13.00 -3.75
CA HIS A 114 18.74 -13.14 -3.03
C HIS A 114 19.86 -12.31 -3.65
N GLY A 115 20.00 -12.35 -4.99
CA GLY A 115 21.00 -11.55 -5.70
C GLY A 115 20.81 -10.04 -5.48
N LEU A 116 19.57 -9.57 -5.46
CA LEU A 116 19.25 -8.18 -5.10
C LEU A 116 19.70 -7.86 -3.68
N TYR A 117 19.36 -8.72 -2.73
CA TYR A 117 19.75 -8.51 -1.34
C TYR A 117 21.27 -8.50 -1.17
N ASP A 118 21.99 -9.44 -1.79
CA ASP A 118 23.44 -9.52 -1.73
C ASP A 118 24.09 -8.26 -2.34
N TYR A 119 23.58 -7.79 -3.49
CA TYR A 119 24.02 -6.56 -4.14
C TYR A 119 23.84 -5.32 -3.22
N LEU A 120 22.67 -5.16 -2.62
CA LEU A 120 22.42 -4.04 -1.70
C LEU A 120 23.24 -4.17 -0.41
N SER A 121 23.34 -5.38 0.13
CA SER A 121 24.10 -5.65 1.35
C SER A 121 25.59 -5.37 1.16
N GLU A 122 26.19 -5.79 0.04
CA GLU A 122 27.60 -5.50 -0.27
C GLU A 122 27.91 -3.99 -0.24
N LYS A 123 26.97 -3.18 -0.73
CA LYS A 123 27.13 -1.73 -0.85
C LYS A 123 26.78 -0.95 0.42
N TYR A 124 25.80 -1.43 1.19
CA TYR A 124 25.18 -0.64 2.26
C TYR A 124 25.23 -1.25 3.65
N LYS A 125 25.71 -2.50 3.83
CA LYS A 125 25.76 -3.16 5.15
C LYS A 125 26.45 -2.35 6.25
N ASP A 126 27.43 -1.53 5.88
CA ASP A 126 28.20 -0.72 6.83
C ASP A 126 27.58 0.69 7.03
N SER A 127 26.54 1.03 6.25
CA SER A 127 25.89 2.37 6.26
C SER A 127 24.47 2.34 6.80
N THR A 128 23.72 1.25 6.61
CA THR A 128 22.34 1.11 7.08
C THR A 128 21.96 -0.35 7.32
N GLU A 129 21.07 -0.57 8.29
CA GLU A 129 20.38 -1.85 8.40
C GLU A 129 19.42 -2.01 7.22
N LEU A 130 19.45 -3.19 6.62
CA LEU A 130 18.59 -3.63 5.54
C LEU A 130 17.90 -4.93 5.94
N ARG A 131 16.58 -4.96 5.75
CA ARG A 131 15.79 -6.19 5.88
C ARG A 131 14.88 -6.30 4.68
N LEU A 132 14.74 -7.50 4.14
CA LEU A 132 13.93 -7.77 2.96
C LEU A 132 13.08 -9.00 3.23
N PHE A 133 11.77 -8.87 3.02
CA PHE A 133 10.85 -10.00 2.99
C PHE A 133 10.22 -10.05 1.60
N PHE A 134 10.22 -11.22 0.96
CA PHE A 134 9.67 -11.38 -0.38
C PHE A 134 8.86 -12.65 -0.54
N THR A 135 7.96 -12.63 -1.52
CA THR A 135 7.19 -13.79 -1.98
C THR A 135 7.29 -13.91 -3.49
N THR A 136 7.16 -15.13 -3.99
CA THR A 136 7.16 -15.48 -5.40
C THR A 136 5.81 -16.07 -5.78
N GLU A 137 5.11 -15.44 -6.71
CA GLU A 137 3.74 -15.80 -7.08
C GLU A 137 3.61 -16.01 -8.59
N PRO A 138 2.78 -16.95 -9.06
CA PRO A 138 2.51 -17.11 -10.49
C PRO A 138 1.73 -15.90 -11.02
N PHE A 139 1.97 -15.52 -12.29
CA PHE A 139 1.11 -14.53 -12.93
C PHE A 139 -0.31 -15.08 -13.13
N THR A 140 -1.32 -14.23 -12.93
CA THR A 140 -2.73 -14.60 -13.14
C THR A 140 -3.12 -14.66 -14.61
N ASN A 141 -2.39 -13.95 -15.48
CA ASN A 141 -2.74 -13.72 -16.88
C ASN A 141 -1.72 -14.26 -17.89
N ARG A 142 -0.62 -14.85 -17.43
CA ARG A 142 0.42 -15.44 -18.30
C ARG A 142 1.24 -16.50 -17.58
N LYS A 143 2.12 -17.17 -18.33
CA LYS A 143 3.08 -18.12 -17.77
C LYS A 143 4.20 -17.37 -17.02
N GLY A 144 4.76 -18.02 -16.01
CA GLY A 144 5.88 -17.51 -15.23
C GLY A 144 5.46 -16.93 -13.89
N TYR A 145 6.44 -16.41 -13.16
CA TYR A 145 6.30 -15.91 -11.80
C TYR A 145 6.78 -14.47 -11.69
N HIS A 146 6.35 -13.79 -10.63
CA HIS A 146 6.79 -12.45 -10.23
C HIS A 146 7.11 -12.42 -8.75
N ASN A 147 7.77 -11.34 -8.32
CA ASN A 147 8.04 -11.10 -6.92
C ASN A 147 7.29 -9.89 -6.38
N HIS A 148 6.77 -10.06 -5.17
CA HIS A 148 6.40 -8.97 -4.29
C HIS A 148 7.43 -8.94 -3.15
N PHE A 149 7.88 -7.77 -2.74
CA PHE A 149 8.75 -7.67 -1.59
C PHE A 149 8.59 -6.36 -0.84
N VAL A 150 8.92 -6.40 0.44
CA VAL A 150 9.06 -5.23 1.29
C VAL A 150 10.51 -5.10 1.73
N ILE A 151 10.98 -3.86 1.84
CA ILE A 151 12.32 -3.56 2.31
C ILE A 151 12.28 -2.54 3.45
N HIS A 152 13.04 -2.82 4.50
CA HIS A 152 13.39 -1.87 5.55
C HIS A 152 14.73 -1.24 5.24
N ILE A 153 14.79 0.08 5.34
CA ILE A 153 16.01 0.87 5.24
C ILE A 153 16.03 1.82 6.44
N GLU A 154 16.93 1.57 7.38
CA GLU A 154 17.04 2.34 8.63
C GLU A 154 17.38 3.81 8.37
N ASP A 155 18.39 4.08 7.55
CA ASP A 155 18.75 5.45 7.19
C ASP A 155 17.82 6.02 6.11
N LYS A 156 16.92 6.91 6.53
CA LYS A 156 15.98 7.63 5.67
C LYS A 156 16.67 8.45 4.57
N LYS A 157 17.92 8.87 4.75
CA LYS A 157 18.66 9.61 3.73
C LYS A 157 19.03 8.75 2.52
N LEU A 158 19.13 7.43 2.72
CA LEU A 158 19.48 6.47 1.67
C LEU A 158 18.25 5.93 0.92
N HIS A 159 17.03 6.31 1.32
CA HIS A 159 15.79 5.81 0.73
C HIS A 159 15.73 6.00 -0.78
N GLU A 160 15.91 7.24 -1.26
CA GLU A 160 15.84 7.53 -2.69
C GLU A 160 16.91 6.79 -3.47
N GLN A 161 18.15 6.80 -2.97
CA GLN A 161 19.28 6.14 -3.62
C GLN A 161 19.05 4.62 -3.75
N ILE A 162 18.66 3.94 -2.66
CA ILE A 162 18.44 2.50 -2.67
C ILE A 162 17.25 2.13 -3.57
N VAL A 163 16.17 2.94 -3.59
CA VAL A 163 15.04 2.74 -4.49
C VAL A 163 15.48 2.83 -5.96
N THR A 164 16.28 3.84 -6.32
CA THR A 164 16.82 3.98 -7.67
C THR A 164 17.68 2.78 -8.05
N GLU A 165 18.55 2.32 -7.14
CA GLU A 165 19.42 1.18 -7.41
C GLU A 165 18.66 -0.14 -7.58
N ILE A 166 17.57 -0.35 -6.85
CA ILE A 166 16.67 -1.49 -7.05
C ILE A 166 16.03 -1.41 -8.45
N GLN A 167 15.57 -0.23 -8.86
CA GLN A 167 14.98 -0.04 -10.19
C GLN A 167 16.01 -0.26 -11.30
N GLU A 168 17.26 0.16 -11.08
CA GLU A 168 18.38 -0.08 -12.01
C GLU A 168 18.78 -1.56 -12.08
N TYR A 169 18.80 -2.26 -10.94
CA TYR A 169 19.08 -3.70 -10.88
C TYR A 169 18.10 -4.51 -11.74
N PHE A 170 16.84 -4.09 -11.79
CA PHE A 170 15.77 -4.69 -12.59
C PHE A 170 15.40 -3.85 -13.83
N ASN A 171 16.33 -3.07 -14.39
CA ASN A 171 16.03 -2.12 -15.49
C ASN A 171 15.42 -2.73 -16.76
N TYR A 172 15.57 -4.04 -16.97
CA TYR A 172 14.95 -4.77 -18.10
C TYR A 172 13.54 -5.29 -17.79
N ASP A 173 13.13 -5.22 -16.53
CA ASP A 173 11.87 -5.71 -16.00
C ASP A 173 10.96 -4.53 -15.62
N ARG A 174 9.69 -4.82 -15.35
CA ARG A 174 8.77 -3.80 -14.84
C ARG A 174 8.83 -3.81 -13.31
N VAL A 175 9.21 -2.67 -12.73
CA VAL A 175 9.26 -2.46 -11.28
C VAL A 175 8.24 -1.40 -10.89
N ASP A 176 7.28 -1.79 -10.05
CA ASP A 176 6.36 -0.85 -9.41
C ASP A 176 6.77 -0.70 -7.94
N VAL A 177 6.92 0.54 -7.47
CA VAL A 177 7.31 0.87 -6.08
C VAL A 177 6.28 1.78 -5.43
N SER A 178 6.02 1.55 -4.15
CA SER A 178 5.23 2.43 -3.31
C SER A 178 5.80 2.52 -1.90
N ILE A 179 5.48 3.61 -1.19
CA ILE A 179 5.75 3.71 0.24
C ILE A 179 4.95 2.60 0.92
N TYR A 180 5.60 1.85 1.81
CA TYR A 180 4.91 0.80 2.54
C TYR A 180 3.87 1.39 3.47
N ASP A 181 2.63 0.94 3.31
CA ASP A 181 1.54 1.25 4.20
C ASP A 181 1.09 -0.06 4.84
N ARG A 182 1.37 -0.21 6.14
CA ARG A 182 0.95 -1.38 6.91
C ARG A 182 -0.55 -1.62 6.70
N TYR A 183 -1.38 -0.58 6.78
CA TYR A 183 -2.83 -0.73 6.70
C TYR A 183 -3.34 -1.18 5.31
N LYS A 184 -2.52 -1.11 4.26
CA LYS A 184 -2.87 -1.53 2.89
C LYS A 184 -2.56 -2.99 2.58
N ALA A 185 -2.40 -3.83 3.59
CA ALA A 185 -2.34 -5.28 3.45
C ALA A 185 -1.21 -5.80 2.53
N GLY A 186 -0.20 -5.02 2.14
CA GLY A 186 0.84 -5.49 1.19
C GLY A 186 1.56 -6.75 1.66
N LEU A 187 1.86 -6.82 2.96
CA LEU A 187 2.46 -7.99 3.60
C LEU A 187 1.46 -9.16 3.76
N PHE A 188 0.16 -8.88 3.77
CA PHE A 188 -0.93 -9.86 3.85
C PHE A 188 -1.34 -10.39 2.49
N TYR A 189 -1.20 -9.57 1.44
CA TYR A 189 -1.26 -10.02 0.06
C TYR A 189 -0.17 -11.06 -0.19
N MET A 190 1.05 -10.76 0.24
CA MET A 190 2.18 -11.70 0.18
C MET A 190 1.96 -12.95 1.04
N ALA A 191 1.33 -12.85 2.21
CA ALA A 191 1.07 -13.98 3.11
C ALA A 191 -0.29 -14.68 2.90
N LYS A 192 -1.07 -14.31 1.86
CA LYS A 192 -2.49 -14.66 1.69
C LYS A 192 -2.79 -16.15 1.65
N GLU A 193 -1.89 -16.97 1.12
CA GLU A 193 -2.03 -18.43 1.05
C GLU A 193 -1.27 -19.16 2.16
N GLY A 194 -0.83 -18.42 3.17
CA GLY A 194 0.09 -18.91 4.20
C GLY A 194 1.53 -18.88 3.72
N LEU A 195 2.45 -18.75 4.68
CA LEU A 195 3.89 -18.89 4.45
C LEU A 195 4.29 -20.38 4.39
N SER A 196 3.57 -21.16 3.58
CA SER A 196 3.81 -22.60 3.42
C SER A 196 4.55 -22.90 2.12
N GLY A 197 5.73 -23.52 2.22
CA GLY A 197 6.58 -23.89 1.08
C GLY A 197 7.82 -23.02 0.89
N GLU A 198 8.49 -23.16 -0.26
CA GLU A 198 9.78 -22.50 -0.62
C GLU A 198 9.60 -21.19 -1.42
N ASN A 199 8.41 -20.58 -1.37
CA ASN A 199 8.07 -19.45 -2.24
C ASN A 199 8.35 -18.08 -1.61
N TRP A 200 8.95 -18.05 -0.41
CA TRP A 200 9.20 -16.83 0.36
C TRP A 200 10.50 -16.94 1.14
N ASP A 201 11.10 -15.80 1.47
CA ASP A 201 12.19 -15.73 2.44
C ASP A 201 12.21 -14.37 3.15
N PHE A 202 12.88 -14.33 4.30
CA PHE A 202 13.18 -13.13 5.06
C PHE A 202 14.69 -13.03 5.31
N ILE A 203 15.31 -12.03 4.70
CA ILE A 203 16.75 -11.83 4.73
C ILE A 203 17.04 -10.50 5.43
N LYS A 204 18.03 -10.47 6.33
CA LYS A 204 18.45 -9.27 7.04
C LYS A 204 19.96 -9.23 7.22
N ASN A 205 20.52 -8.02 7.19
CA ASN A 205 21.90 -7.83 7.58
C ASN A 205 21.95 -7.55 9.09
N THR A 206 23.07 -7.91 9.72
CA THR A 206 23.35 -7.49 11.09
C THR A 206 24.30 -6.30 10.96
N ALA A 207 23.82 -5.10 11.25
CA ALA A 207 24.72 -3.96 11.37
C ALA A 207 25.72 -4.25 12.51
N LYS A 208 27.02 -4.08 12.26
CA LYS A 208 28.00 -4.07 13.36
C LYS A 208 27.66 -2.89 14.24
N THR A 209 27.28 -3.15 15.48
CA THR A 209 27.44 -2.16 16.55
C THR A 209 28.90 -1.75 16.52
N MET A 210 29.17 -0.45 16.29
CA MET A 210 30.45 0.12 16.63
C MET A 210 30.56 0.00 18.14
N ASP A 211 31.19 -1.08 18.62
CA ASP A 211 31.72 -1.11 19.97
C ASP A 211 32.76 0.00 20.02
N ASN A 212 32.41 1.08 20.72
CA ASN A 212 33.37 2.05 21.20
C ASN A 212 34.25 1.34 22.23
N ASP A 213 35.28 0.63 21.76
CA ASP A 213 36.46 0.37 22.55
C ASP A 213 37.25 1.69 22.67
N ASP A 214 36.75 2.58 23.52
CA ASP A 214 37.59 3.56 24.17
C ASP A 214 38.48 2.81 25.15
N ASN A 215 39.69 2.46 24.67
CA ASN A 215 40.81 2.16 25.53
C ASN A 215 41.08 3.35 26.47
N SER A 216 40.77 3.17 27.75
CA SER A 216 41.33 3.94 28.86
C SER A 216 41.89 2.99 29.90
#